data_AF-A0A646KIU3-F1
#
_entry.id   AF-A0A646KIU3-F1
#
_cell.length_a   1.000
_cell.length_b   1.000
_cell.length_c   1.000
_cell.angle_alpha   90.00
_cell.angle_beta   90.00
_cell.angle_gamma   90.00
#
_symmetry.space_group_name_H-M   'P 1'
#
loop_
_entity.id
_entity.type
_entity.pdbx_description
1 polymer ?
#
loop_
_entity_poly.entity_id
_entity_poly.type
_entity_poly.pdbx_seq_one_letter_code
_entity_poly.pdbx_strand_id
1 'polypeptide(L)'
;MSRLTRRQAVGAVTGAAAGLALAGVATASADDTTPAKNPAKNKGEAAKPKGAGELAPFDEVFQGRRIQGMPADDAAAHAHGHGGHTNGYRVLIDGRELQVMKHGKSGWSSPINHYVRFETPLDAARTAVTSLKGAVVVPFDPTA
;
A
#
# COMPACT_ATOMS: atom_id res chain seq x y z
N MET A 1 -17.65 41.40 -39.62
CA MET A 1 -17.61 40.03 -39.08
C MET A 1 -16.71 40.03 -37.84
N SER A 2 -17.24 40.51 -36.71
CA SER A 2 -16.46 40.73 -35.49
C SER A 2 -16.20 39.39 -34.79
N ARG A 3 -14.92 39.04 -34.65
CA ARG A 3 -14.42 37.80 -34.03
C ARG A 3 -14.55 37.91 -32.51
N LEU A 4 -15.52 37.22 -31.91
CA LEU A 4 -15.58 37.04 -30.46
C LEU A 4 -14.63 35.91 -30.05
N THR A 5 -13.61 36.30 -29.29
CA THR A 5 -12.48 35.50 -28.81
C THR A 5 -12.89 34.54 -27.69
N ARG A 6 -12.42 33.28 -27.77
CA ARG A 6 -12.58 32.17 -26.80
C ARG A 6 -12.01 32.38 -25.38
N ARG A 7 -11.65 33.61 -25.00
CA ARG A 7 -11.08 33.93 -23.69
C ARG A 7 -12.08 34.72 -22.86
N GLN A 8 -13.15 34.08 -22.39
CA GLN A 8 -14.06 34.64 -21.40
C GLN A 8 -14.89 33.53 -20.77
N ALA A 9 -14.41 33.04 -19.61
CA ALA A 9 -15.20 32.46 -18.52
C ALA A 9 -14.25 32.08 -17.39
N VAL A 10 -13.66 33.08 -16.74
CA VAL A 10 -13.05 32.90 -15.41
C VAL A 10 -14.17 33.12 -14.40
N GLY A 11 -14.71 32.02 -13.87
CA GLY A 11 -15.66 32.04 -12.77
C GLY A 11 -14.93 31.93 -11.45
N ALA A 12 -14.93 33.02 -10.67
CA ALA A 12 -14.43 33.06 -9.30
C ALA A 12 -15.42 32.37 -8.36
N VAL A 13 -14.92 31.49 -7.48
CA VAL A 13 -15.66 31.05 -6.29
C VAL A 13 -14.74 31.14 -5.08
N THR A 14 -14.97 32.19 -4.29
CA THR A 14 -14.49 32.36 -2.93
C THR A 14 -15.31 31.49 -1.98
N GLY A 15 -14.64 30.73 -1.10
CA GLY A 15 -15.27 30.03 0.02
C GLY A 15 -14.34 30.03 1.23
N ALA A 16 -14.61 30.91 2.19
CA ALA A 16 -13.99 30.91 3.51
C ALA A 16 -14.71 29.88 4.40
N ALA A 17 -13.97 29.02 5.09
CA ALA A 17 -14.52 28.19 6.17
C ALA A 17 -13.52 28.07 7.32
N ALA A 18 -14.08 28.24 8.51
CA ALA A 18 -13.44 28.61 9.76
C ALA A 18 -12.54 27.54 10.39
N GLY A 19 -11.59 28.01 11.20
CA GLY A 19 -10.72 27.18 12.02
C GLY A 19 -11.47 26.50 13.16
N LEU A 20 -10.96 25.31 13.51
CA LEU A 20 -11.21 24.66 14.79
C LEU A 20 -9.85 24.28 15.37
N ALA A 21 -9.42 25.04 16.37
CA ALA A 21 -8.33 24.67 17.26
C ALA A 21 -8.86 23.61 18.23
N LEU A 22 -8.24 22.43 18.25
CA LEU A 22 -8.42 21.49 19.35
C LEU A 22 -7.19 21.56 20.25
N ALA A 23 -7.41 22.17 21.41
CA ALA A 23 -6.49 22.22 22.53
C ALA A 23 -6.21 20.81 23.07
N GLY A 24 -4.98 20.63 23.57
CA GLY A 24 -4.49 19.37 24.09
C GLY A 24 -5.23 18.85 25.32
N VAL A 25 -5.25 17.53 25.43
CA VAL A 25 -5.44 16.82 26.70
C VAL A 25 -4.16 16.03 26.95
N ALA A 26 -3.38 16.49 27.93
CA ALA A 26 -2.43 15.68 28.65
C ALA A 26 -3.13 15.22 29.93
N THR A 27 -3.38 13.92 30.04
CA THR A 27 -3.74 13.29 31.32
C THR A 27 -2.64 12.31 31.70
N ALA A 28 -2.14 12.52 32.91
CA ALA A 28 -1.03 11.81 33.53
C ALA A 28 -1.32 10.33 33.80
N SER A 29 -0.21 9.62 34.00
CA SER A 29 -0.08 8.23 34.42
C SER A 29 -0.93 7.85 35.63
N ALA A 30 -1.38 6.59 35.64
CA ALA A 30 -1.46 5.80 36.86
C ALA A 30 -0.82 4.43 36.56
N ASP A 31 0.24 4.16 37.32
CA ASP A 31 0.95 2.91 37.41
C ASP A 31 0.15 1.87 38.21
N ASP A 32 0.65 0.63 38.21
CA ASP A 32 0.30 -0.50 39.07
C ASP A 32 -0.99 -1.30 38.81
N THR A 33 -0.81 -2.55 38.32
CA THR A 33 -1.00 -3.76 39.15
C THR A 33 -0.58 -5.04 38.38
N THR A 34 0.61 -5.54 38.73
CA THR A 34 1.10 -6.95 38.83
C THR A 34 0.97 -8.01 37.70
N PRO A 35 1.92 -8.98 37.66
CA PRO A 35 2.24 -9.77 36.46
C PRO A 35 1.49 -11.11 36.41
N ALA A 36 0.68 -11.30 35.35
CA ALA A 36 0.11 -12.61 35.03
C ALA A 36 1.07 -13.41 34.14
N LYS A 37 1.85 -14.26 34.81
CA LYS A 37 2.66 -15.34 34.26
C LYS A 37 1.75 -16.34 33.54
N ASN A 38 1.79 -16.39 32.20
CA ASN A 38 1.32 -17.55 31.45
C ASN A 38 2.31 -17.92 30.35
N PRO A 39 2.94 -19.11 30.39
CA PRO A 39 3.89 -19.54 29.40
C PRO A 39 3.16 -20.25 28.24
N ALA A 40 2.63 -19.48 27.30
CA ALA A 40 2.24 -20.04 26.00
C ALA A 40 3.47 -20.05 25.09
N LYS A 41 4.19 -21.16 25.12
CA LYS A 41 5.29 -21.48 24.20
C LYS A 41 4.78 -21.57 22.77
N ASN A 42 4.60 -20.44 22.09
CA ASN A 42 4.69 -20.39 20.65
C ASN A 42 6.13 -20.06 20.30
N LYS A 43 6.97 -21.11 20.27
CA LYS A 43 8.21 -21.06 19.50
C LYS A 43 7.81 -20.97 18.02
N GLY A 44 7.46 -19.78 17.58
CA GLY A 44 7.65 -19.38 16.20
C GLY A 44 9.16 -19.31 16.00
N GLU A 45 9.78 -20.49 15.83
CA GLU A 45 11.11 -20.60 15.27
C GLU A 45 10.99 -19.97 13.88
N ALA A 46 11.37 -18.70 13.79
CA ALA A 46 11.62 -18.05 12.52
C ALA A 46 12.75 -18.85 11.88
N ALA A 47 12.39 -19.85 11.09
CA ALA A 47 13.30 -20.53 10.20
C ALA A 47 13.90 -19.44 9.31
N LYS A 48 15.12 -19.04 9.63
CA LYS A 48 15.94 -18.19 8.76
C LYS A 48 15.97 -18.87 7.38
N PRO A 49 15.43 -18.26 6.31
CA PRO A 49 15.72 -18.75 4.98
C PRO A 49 17.22 -18.57 4.76
N LYS A 50 17.95 -19.67 4.66
CA LYS A 50 19.32 -19.68 4.16
C LYS A 50 19.24 -19.41 2.65
N GLY A 51 19.34 -18.15 2.28
CA GLY A 51 19.44 -17.71 0.89
C GLY A 51 19.45 -16.19 0.85
N ALA A 52 20.53 -15.60 0.34
CA ALA A 52 20.55 -14.17 0.07
C ALA A 52 19.50 -13.87 -1.02
N GLY A 53 18.41 -13.18 -0.69
CA GLY A 53 17.59 -12.47 -1.68
C GLY A 53 16.07 -12.67 -1.64
N GLU A 54 15.52 -13.57 -0.82
CA GLU A 54 14.08 -13.83 -0.82
C GLU A 54 13.35 -12.95 0.20
N LEU A 55 12.34 -12.20 -0.27
CA LEU A 55 11.52 -11.35 0.58
C LEU A 55 10.57 -12.19 1.42
N ALA A 56 10.47 -11.87 2.71
CA ALA A 56 9.51 -12.52 3.59
C ALA A 56 8.06 -12.24 3.12
N PRO A 57 7.17 -13.24 3.20
CA PRO A 57 5.74 -13.01 3.01
C PRO A 57 5.16 -12.16 4.16
N PHE A 58 4.04 -11.51 3.93
CA PHE A 58 3.28 -10.77 4.94
C PHE A 58 1.77 -10.95 4.77
N ASP A 59 1.02 -10.81 5.86
CA ASP A 59 -0.44 -10.79 5.90
C ASP A 59 -0.88 -9.93 7.10
N GLU A 60 -1.46 -8.76 6.86
CA GLU A 60 -1.92 -7.86 7.92
C GLU A 60 -3.19 -7.11 7.52
N VAL A 61 -3.85 -6.50 8.51
CA VAL A 61 -4.93 -5.55 8.27
C VAL A 61 -4.38 -4.13 8.47
N PHE A 62 -4.36 -3.34 7.41
CA PHE A 62 -3.92 -1.95 7.43
C PHE A 62 -5.08 -1.03 7.04
N GLN A 63 -5.41 -0.08 7.92
CA GLN A 63 -6.56 0.84 7.75
C GLN A 63 -7.88 0.13 7.39
N GLY A 64 -8.13 -1.03 8.01
CA GLY A 64 -9.34 -1.83 7.80
C GLY A 64 -9.32 -2.69 6.53
N ARG A 65 -8.20 -2.76 5.81
CA ARG A 65 -8.05 -3.56 4.57
C ARG A 65 -7.02 -4.64 4.76
N ARG A 66 -7.31 -5.85 4.29
CA ARG A 66 -6.35 -6.96 4.36
C ARG A 66 -5.32 -6.78 3.25
N ILE A 67 -4.04 -6.74 3.61
CA ILE A 67 -2.94 -6.71 2.65
C ILE A 67 -2.08 -7.95 2.82
N GLN A 68 -1.69 -8.55 1.70
CA GLN A 68 -0.88 -9.76 1.69
C GLN A 68 0.25 -9.62 0.69
N GLY A 69 1.39 -10.24 0.99
CA GLY A 69 2.54 -10.31 0.11
C GLY A 69 3.14 -11.70 0.16
N MET A 70 3.46 -12.24 -1.01
CA MET A 70 4.12 -13.54 -1.12
C MET A 70 5.05 -13.56 -2.33
N PRO A 71 6.13 -14.36 -2.30
CA PRO A 71 6.86 -14.72 -3.52
C PRO A 71 5.87 -15.22 -4.58
N ALA A 72 6.06 -14.81 -5.83
CA ALA A 72 5.20 -15.26 -6.92
C ALA A 72 5.73 -16.60 -7.43
N ASP A 73 4.86 -17.61 -7.51
CA ASP A 73 5.19 -18.87 -8.17
C ASP A 73 5.40 -18.60 -9.67
N ASP A 74 6.42 -19.22 -10.26
CA ASP A 74 6.84 -19.01 -11.66
C ASP A 74 5.67 -19.19 -12.67
N ALA A 75 4.68 -20.01 -12.32
CA ALA A 75 3.49 -20.24 -13.14
C ALA A 75 2.53 -19.02 -13.21
N ALA A 76 2.41 -18.23 -12.13
CA ALA A 76 1.57 -17.04 -12.09
C ALA A 76 2.23 -15.84 -12.78
N ALA A 77 3.56 -15.83 -12.86
CA ALA A 77 4.36 -14.84 -13.58
C ALA A 77 4.11 -14.86 -15.10
N HIS A 78 3.75 -16.03 -15.64
CA HIS A 78 3.46 -16.21 -17.07
C HIS A 78 1.98 -16.05 -17.44
N ALA A 79 1.07 -16.10 -16.46
CA ALA A 79 -0.38 -16.00 -16.70
C ALA A 79 -0.87 -14.56 -16.95
N HIS A 80 -0.11 -13.55 -16.51
CA HIS A 80 -0.39 -12.14 -16.81
C HIS A 80 0.39 -11.76 -18.07
N GLY A 81 -0.20 -12.06 -19.22
CA GLY A 81 0.43 -12.06 -20.55
C GLY A 81 1.37 -10.89 -20.83
N HIS A 82 2.55 -11.22 -21.38
CA HIS A 82 3.49 -10.44 -22.20
C HIS A 82 3.67 -8.91 -22.03
N GLY A 83 3.15 -8.28 -20.97
CA GLY A 83 3.15 -6.82 -20.79
C GLY A 83 3.30 -6.36 -19.34
N GLY A 84 3.32 -7.28 -18.36
CA GLY A 84 3.60 -6.96 -16.97
C GLY A 84 4.76 -7.79 -16.46
N HIS A 85 5.93 -7.17 -16.25
CA HIS A 85 7.01 -7.82 -15.52
C HIS A 85 6.53 -8.09 -14.09
N THR A 86 6.07 -9.31 -13.78
CA THR A 86 5.80 -9.72 -12.40
C THR A 86 7.14 -9.95 -11.72
N ASN A 87 7.44 -9.19 -10.67
CA ASN A 87 8.81 -9.09 -10.14
C ASN A 87 9.15 -10.19 -9.12
N GLY A 88 8.64 -11.40 -9.36
CA GLY A 88 8.78 -12.53 -8.45
C GLY A 88 8.11 -12.34 -7.09
N TYR A 89 7.27 -11.31 -6.93
CA TYR A 89 6.56 -11.03 -5.69
C TYR A 89 5.17 -10.49 -6.00
N ARG A 90 4.16 -11.10 -5.38
CA ARG A 90 2.75 -10.80 -5.55
C ARG A 90 2.24 -10.04 -4.33
N VAL A 91 1.42 -9.01 -4.55
CA VAL A 91 0.75 -8.26 -3.48
C VAL A 91 -0.76 -8.29 -3.71
N LEU A 92 -1.51 -8.55 -2.65
CA LEU A 92 -2.97 -8.56 -2.65
C LEU A 92 -3.49 -7.48 -1.70
N ILE A 93 -4.56 -6.80 -2.09
CA ILE A 93 -5.37 -5.94 -1.22
C ILE A 93 -6.82 -6.46 -1.29
N ASP A 94 -7.34 -6.91 -0.16
CA ASP A 94 -8.65 -7.56 -0.03
C ASP A 94 -8.83 -8.72 -1.03
N GLY A 95 -7.77 -9.49 -1.23
CA GLY A 95 -7.72 -10.62 -2.18
C GLY A 95 -7.58 -10.22 -3.64
N ARG A 96 -7.47 -8.93 -3.98
CA ARG A 96 -7.29 -8.42 -5.34
C ARG A 96 -5.84 -8.03 -5.60
N GLU A 97 -5.30 -8.41 -6.74
CA GLU A 97 -3.89 -8.22 -7.05
C GLU A 97 -3.54 -6.74 -7.29
N LEU A 98 -2.60 -6.24 -6.51
CA LEU A 98 -1.89 -4.99 -6.78
C LEU A 98 -0.58 -5.37 -7.49
N GLN A 99 -0.47 -5.01 -8.77
CA GLN A 99 0.79 -5.14 -9.48
C GLN A 99 1.86 -4.31 -8.76
N VAL A 100 3.02 -4.93 -8.48
CA VAL A 100 4.18 -4.23 -7.92
C VAL A 100 5.38 -4.39 -8.83
N MET A 101 6.17 -3.33 -8.92
CA MET A 101 7.38 -3.24 -9.73
C MET A 101 8.64 -3.21 -8.86
N LYS A 102 9.57 -4.15 -9.08
CA LYS A 102 10.89 -4.17 -8.41
C LYS A 102 11.90 -3.51 -9.33
N HIS A 103 12.60 -2.51 -8.81
CA HIS A 103 13.59 -1.75 -9.57
C HIS A 103 15.01 -2.10 -9.14
N GLY A 104 15.35 -3.39 -9.16
CA GLY A 104 16.63 -3.90 -8.68
C GLY A 104 16.89 -3.52 -7.22
N LYS A 105 17.94 -2.73 -6.96
CA LYS A 105 18.28 -2.21 -5.61
C LYS A 105 17.57 -0.91 -5.25
N SER A 106 16.89 -0.27 -6.21
CA SER A 106 16.23 1.04 -6.01
C SER A 106 14.80 0.94 -5.46
N GLY A 107 14.43 -0.24 -4.94
CA GLY A 107 13.16 -0.45 -4.24
C GLY A 107 12.01 -0.87 -5.16
N TRP A 108 10.80 -0.53 -4.72
CA TRP A 108 9.53 -1.00 -5.25
C TRP A 108 8.62 0.17 -5.66
N SER A 109 7.70 -0.06 -6.58
CA SER A 109 6.59 0.85 -6.90
C SER A 109 5.31 0.08 -7.20
N SER A 110 4.17 0.76 -7.26
CA SER A 110 2.89 0.20 -7.73
C SER A 110 2.30 1.10 -8.83
N PRO A 111 1.33 0.64 -9.67
CA PRO A 111 0.66 1.52 -10.63
C PRO A 111 -0.02 2.74 -9.99
N ILE A 112 -0.52 2.59 -8.75
CA ILE A 112 -1.19 3.66 -8.00
C ILE A 112 -0.17 4.71 -7.52
N ASN A 113 1.05 4.28 -7.18
CA ASN A 113 2.13 5.15 -6.69
C ASN A 113 3.41 4.92 -7.52
N HIS A 114 3.31 5.10 -8.83
CA HIS A 114 4.34 4.66 -9.79
C HIS A 114 5.70 5.38 -9.65
N TYR A 115 5.66 6.67 -9.33
CA TYR A 115 6.86 7.51 -9.23
C TYR A 115 7.48 7.54 -7.84
N VAL A 116 6.92 6.78 -6.90
CA VAL A 116 7.46 6.65 -5.54
C VAL A 116 8.26 5.36 -5.45
N ARG A 117 9.42 5.43 -4.78
CA ARG A 117 10.28 4.27 -4.51
C ARG A 117 10.18 3.87 -3.06
N PHE A 118 9.64 2.68 -2.83
CA PHE A 118 9.47 2.09 -1.52
C PHE A 118 10.60 1.10 -1.22
N GLU A 119 11.05 1.05 0.03
CA GLU A 119 12.08 0.08 0.43
C GLU A 119 11.55 -1.36 0.36
N THR A 120 10.27 -1.54 0.72
CA THR A 120 9.63 -2.86 0.77
C THR A 120 8.32 -2.92 -0.02
N PRO A 121 7.87 -4.11 -0.45
CA PRO A 121 6.54 -4.28 -1.03
C PRO A 121 5.41 -4.00 -0.01
N LEU A 122 5.66 -4.17 1.29
CA LEU A 122 4.71 -3.83 2.35
C LEU A 122 4.43 -2.31 2.38
N ASP A 123 5.47 -1.49 2.27
CA ASP A 123 5.32 -0.03 2.23
C ASP A 123 4.57 0.42 0.98
N ALA A 124 4.82 -0.24 -0.16
CA ALA A 124 4.05 -0.02 -1.38
C ALA A 124 2.57 -0.37 -1.19
N ALA A 125 2.26 -1.49 -0.51
CA ALA A 125 0.90 -1.92 -0.22
C ALA A 125 0.16 -0.96 0.73
N ARG A 126 0.79 -0.54 1.83
CA ARG A 126 0.22 0.43 2.78
C ARG A 126 -0.04 1.79 2.13
N THR A 127 0.89 2.24 1.29
CA THR A 127 0.73 3.51 0.56
C THR A 127 -0.36 3.42 -0.49
N ALA A 128 -0.51 2.27 -1.17
CA ALA A 128 -1.60 2.02 -2.08
C ALA A 128 -2.96 2.03 -1.36
N VAL A 129 -3.08 1.38 -0.18
CA VAL A 129 -4.29 1.44 0.66
C VAL A 129 -4.65 2.88 1.01
N THR A 130 -3.66 3.67 1.45
CA THR A 130 -3.85 5.10 1.77
C THR A 130 -4.33 5.88 0.55
N SER A 131 -3.75 5.62 -0.62
CA SER A 131 -4.09 6.30 -1.88
C SER A 131 -5.47 5.94 -2.41
N LEU A 132 -5.91 4.70 -2.19
CA LEU A 132 -7.20 4.20 -2.64
C LEU A 132 -8.39 4.82 -1.90
N LYS A 133 -8.21 5.29 -0.66
CA LYS A 133 -9.27 5.94 0.13
C LYS A 133 -10.60 5.15 0.15
N GLY A 134 -10.50 3.82 0.25
CA GLY A 134 -11.64 2.90 0.25
C GLY A 134 -12.02 2.33 -1.13
N ALA A 135 -11.40 2.79 -2.22
CA ALA A 135 -11.61 2.20 -3.55
C ALA A 135 -11.02 0.78 -3.67
N VAL A 136 -11.63 -0.02 -4.54
CA VAL A 136 -11.20 -1.40 -4.83
C VAL A 136 -10.11 -1.43 -5.91
N VAL A 137 -9.10 -2.28 -5.74
CA VAL A 137 -8.06 -2.50 -6.76
C VAL A 137 -8.66 -3.30 -7.89
N VAL A 138 -8.72 -2.78 -9.11
CA VAL A 138 -9.19 -3.53 -10.29
C VAL A 138 -8.03 -4.31 -10.92
N PRO A 139 -8.30 -5.48 -11.53
CA PRO A 139 -7.30 -6.18 -12.33
C PRO A 139 -6.77 -5.27 -13.44
N PHE A 140 -5.47 -5.36 -13.70
CA PHE A 140 -4.88 -4.74 -14.87
C PHE A 140 -5.13 -5.63 -16.07
N ASP A 141 -5.91 -5.15 -17.03
CA ASP A 141 -6.11 -5.77 -18.34
C ASP A 141 -5.44 -4.88 -19.41
N PRO A 142 -4.31 -5.31 -20.00
CA PRO A 142 -3.65 -4.55 -21.06
C PRO A 142 -4.41 -4.59 -22.41
N THR A 143 -5.51 -5.33 -22.50
CA THR A 143 -6.30 -5.54 -23.72
C THR A 143 -7.73 -5.00 -23.66
N ALA A 144 -8.15 -4.46 -22.50
CA ALA A 144 -9.49 -3.89 -22.29
C ALA A 144 -9.71 -2.55 -23.00
#